data_AF-A0A1Q6UYV9-F1
#
_entry.id   AF-A0A1Q6UYV9-F1
#
_cell.length_a   1.000
_cell.length_b   1.000
_cell.length_c   1.000
_cell.angle_alpha   90.00
_cell.angle_beta   90.00
_cell.angle_gamma   90.00
#
_symmetry.space_group_name_H-M   'P 1'
#
loop_
_entity.id
_entity.type
_entity.pdbx_description
1 polymer ?
#
loop_
_entity_poly.entity_id
_entity_poly.type
_entity_poly.pdbx_seq_one_letter_code
_entity_poly.pdbx_strand_id
1 'polypeptide(L)'
;MLIENYAQGGVNPRKQTEFRNVNKNILPWLEEVALENNCKVEKKEWKSKYNSYVVYDYEPFCSEGFEINMTLSANCQQYLDFLRFLYEAKLETIKYLKSCILD
;
A
#
# COMPACT_ATOMS: atom_id res chain seq x y z
N MET A 1 7.53 -16.32 -38.55
CA MET A 1 6.67 -15.58 -37.60
C MET A 1 6.35 -16.47 -36.42
N LEU A 2 7.03 -16.30 -35.28
CA LEU A 2 6.62 -16.82 -33.97
C LEU A 2 7.38 -16.02 -32.89
N ILE A 3 7.09 -14.73 -32.75
CA ILE A 3 7.47 -13.92 -31.59
C ILE A 3 6.31 -12.96 -31.30
N GLU A 4 5.17 -13.50 -30.94
CA GLU A 4 4.13 -12.76 -30.22
C GLU A 4 3.52 -13.75 -29.21
N ASN A 5 3.28 -13.29 -27.97
CA ASN A 5 2.57 -13.99 -26.88
C ASN A 5 3.39 -14.51 -25.67
N TYR A 6 4.52 -13.89 -25.33
CA TYR A 6 5.08 -14.00 -23.96
C TYR A 6 4.68 -12.82 -23.05
N ALA A 7 3.49 -12.22 -23.27
CA ALA A 7 2.96 -11.11 -22.47
C ALA A 7 1.68 -11.47 -21.68
N GLN A 8 1.27 -12.74 -21.60
CA GLN A 8 0.14 -13.19 -20.79
C GLN A 8 0.55 -14.36 -19.88
N GLY A 9 1.50 -14.09 -18.97
CA GLY A 9 1.96 -15.06 -17.97
C GLY A 9 1.22 -14.88 -16.64
N GLY A 10 0.22 -15.73 -16.39
CA GLY A 10 -0.30 -16.03 -15.05
C GLY A 10 -1.55 -15.24 -14.65
N VAL A 11 -2.72 -15.88 -14.80
CA VAL A 11 -4.00 -15.39 -14.26
C VAL A 11 -3.88 -15.31 -12.73
N ASN A 12 -3.59 -14.13 -12.18
CA ASN A 12 -3.89 -13.85 -10.79
C ASN A 12 -5.36 -13.41 -10.74
N PRO A 13 -6.31 -14.25 -10.27
CA PRO A 13 -7.72 -13.86 -10.22
C PRO A 13 -7.96 -12.71 -9.24
N ARG A 14 -7.00 -12.44 -8.36
CA ARG A 14 -7.10 -11.39 -7.34
C ARG A 14 -6.87 -10.03 -7.95
N LYS A 15 -7.80 -9.13 -7.66
CA LYS A 15 -7.65 -7.70 -7.92
C LYS A 15 -6.60 -7.15 -6.97
N GLN A 16 -5.91 -6.10 -7.39
CA GLN A 16 -4.83 -5.49 -6.62
C GLN A 16 -5.00 -3.98 -6.57
N THR A 17 -4.48 -3.39 -5.50
CA THR A 17 -4.38 -1.94 -5.34
C THR A 17 -3.12 -1.61 -4.59
N GLU A 18 -2.47 -0.53 -5.01
CA GLU A 18 -1.27 0.01 -4.39
C GLU A 18 -1.62 1.22 -3.53
N PHE A 19 -1.14 1.22 -2.29
CA PHE A 19 -1.11 2.36 -1.39
C PHE A 19 0.32 2.90 -1.37
N ARG A 20 0.49 4.14 -1.85
CA ARG A 20 1.80 4.77 -1.96
C ARG A 20 2.05 5.74 -0.83
N ASN A 21 3.32 5.89 -0.45
CA ASN A 21 3.77 6.82 0.58
C ASN A 21 2.95 6.69 1.88
N VAL A 22 2.74 5.44 2.32
CA VAL A 22 2.00 5.14 3.55
C VAL A 22 2.82 5.64 4.74
N ASN A 23 2.16 6.35 5.66
CA ASN A 23 2.81 6.75 6.89
C ASN A 23 3.17 5.52 7.73
N LYS A 24 4.43 5.41 8.14
CA LYS A 24 4.95 4.31 8.99
C LYS A 24 4.08 4.04 10.22
N ASN A 25 3.56 5.09 10.86
CA ASN A 25 2.75 4.96 12.07
C ASN A 25 1.35 4.39 11.81
N ILE A 26 0.86 4.50 10.57
CA ILE A 26 -0.45 3.99 10.14
C ILE A 26 -0.31 2.58 9.56
N LEU A 27 0.90 2.17 9.19
CA LEU A 27 1.17 0.91 8.52
C LEU A 27 0.63 -0.33 9.28
N PRO A 28 0.85 -0.50 10.59
CA PRO A 28 0.30 -1.65 11.32
C PRO A 28 -1.24 -1.66 11.29
N TRP A 29 -1.87 -0.50 11.46
CA TRP A 29 -3.32 -0.37 11.36
C TRP A 29 -3.85 -0.73 9.97
N LEU A 30 -3.14 -0.33 8.90
CA LEU A 30 -3.53 -0.70 7.54
C LEU A 30 -3.42 -2.21 7.30
N GLU A 31 -2.39 -2.87 7.84
CA GLU A 31 -2.23 -4.33 7.76
C GLU A 31 -3.36 -5.07 8.48
N GLU A 32 -3.72 -4.63 9.68
CA GLU A 32 -4.83 -5.18 10.46
C GLU A 32 -6.18 -5.01 9.75
N VAL A 33 -6.52 -3.78 9.35
CA VAL A 33 -7.80 -3.50 8.69
C VAL A 33 -7.88 -4.19 7.33
N ALA A 34 -6.78 -4.33 6.59
CA ALA A 34 -6.76 -5.12 5.37
C ALA A 34 -7.15 -6.58 5.63
N LEU A 35 -6.56 -7.21 6.66
CA LEU A 35 -6.86 -8.58 7.02
C LEU A 35 -8.34 -8.76 7.43
N GLU A 36 -8.87 -7.84 8.23
CA GLU A 36 -10.28 -7.83 8.67
C GLU A 36 -11.26 -7.68 7.49
N ASN A 37 -10.85 -7.00 6.42
CA ASN A 37 -11.67 -6.72 5.25
C ASN A 37 -11.40 -7.68 4.07
N ASN A 38 -10.97 -8.92 4.37
CA ASN A 38 -10.71 -9.97 3.37
C ASN A 38 -9.71 -9.57 2.27
N CYS A 39 -8.79 -8.67 2.60
CA CYS A 39 -7.66 -8.31 1.75
C CYS A 39 -6.39 -9.02 2.23
N LYS A 40 -5.42 -9.17 1.34
CA LYS A 40 -4.14 -9.80 1.62
C LYS A 40 -3.01 -8.84 1.25
N VAL A 41 -2.02 -8.70 2.12
CA VAL A 41 -0.76 -8.01 1.79
C VAL A 41 0.04 -8.91 0.84
N GLU A 42 0.27 -8.45 -0.39
CA GLU A 42 1.14 -9.15 -1.35
C GLU A 42 2.55 -8.59 -1.36
N LYS A 43 2.69 -7.28 -1.13
CA LYS A 43 3.98 -6.60 -1.17
C LYS A 43 4.03 -5.43 -0.20
N LYS A 44 5.18 -5.27 0.45
CA LYS A 44 5.53 -4.08 1.24
C LYS A 44 6.95 -3.69 0.85
N GLU A 45 7.11 -2.47 0.37
CA GLU A 45 8.40 -1.98 -0.13
C GLU A 45 8.76 -0.65 0.52
N TRP A 46 10.02 -0.55 0.89
CA TRP A 46 10.68 0.68 1.29
C TRP A 46 11.51 1.17 0.12
N LYS A 47 10.98 2.16 -0.61
CA LYS A 47 11.61 2.75 -1.79
C LYS A 47 12.33 4.03 -1.40
N SER A 48 13.59 4.17 -1.77
CA SER A 48 14.35 5.38 -1.48
C SER A 48 13.76 6.59 -2.22
N LYS A 49 13.67 7.72 -1.51
CA LYS A 49 13.27 9.03 -2.05
C LYS A 49 14.32 9.59 -3.02
N TYR A 50 15.57 9.18 -2.88
CA TYR A 50 16.71 9.77 -3.60
C TYR A 50 17.19 8.91 -4.77
N ASN A 51 16.97 7.59 -4.71
CA ASN A 51 17.41 6.67 -5.75
C ASN A 51 16.36 5.58 -5.99
N SER A 52 15.71 5.62 -7.14
CA SER A 52 14.63 4.70 -7.52
C SER A 52 15.07 3.24 -7.62
N TYR A 53 16.37 2.95 -7.75
CA TYR A 53 16.92 1.60 -7.78
C TYR A 53 17.10 0.98 -6.38
N VAL A 54 17.01 1.79 -5.32
CA VAL A 54 17.16 1.32 -3.95
C VAL A 54 15.78 1.03 -3.37
N VAL A 55 15.47 -0.26 -3.25
CA VAL A 55 14.20 -0.78 -2.73
C VAL A 55 14.48 -1.95 -1.79
N TYR A 56 13.84 -1.95 -0.63
CA TYR A 56 13.89 -3.04 0.35
C TYR A 56 12.49 -3.62 0.56
N ASP A 57 12.41 -4.94 0.75
CA ASP A 57 11.21 -5.65 1.18
C ASP A 57 11.09 -5.73 2.72
N TYR A 58 12.10 -5.22 3.44
CA TYR A 58 12.15 -5.06 4.89
C TYR A 58 12.39 -3.60 5.27
N GLU A 59 12.13 -3.28 6.54
CA GLU A 59 12.38 -1.94 7.08
C GLU A 59 13.88 -1.61 7.17
N PRO A 60 14.38 -0.56 6.49
CA PRO A 60 15.77 -0.16 6.57
C PRO A 60 16.08 0.52 7.91
N PHE A 61 17.34 0.41 8.38
CA PHE A 61 17.79 1.02 9.64
C PHE A 61 17.52 2.52 9.74
N CYS A 62 17.68 3.26 8.62
CA CYS A 62 17.30 4.66 8.53
C CYS A 62 16.08 4.80 7.60
N SER A 63 14.89 4.80 8.20
CA SER A 63 13.62 4.82 7.46
C SER A 63 13.21 6.20 6.92
N GLU A 64 13.84 7.30 7.35
CA GLU A 64 13.42 8.67 6.97
C GLU A 64 13.61 8.96 5.48
N GLY A 65 14.64 8.39 4.86
CA GLY A 65 14.95 8.54 3.44
C GLY A 65 14.10 7.67 2.50
N PHE A 66 13.12 6.95 3.03
CA PHE A 66 12.32 5.98 2.28
C PHE A 66 10.83 6.32 2.31
N GLU A 67 10.14 5.95 1.23
CA GLU A 67 8.69 5.91 1.11
C GLU A 67 8.24 4.46 1.24
N ILE A 68 7.12 4.26 1.91
CA ILE A 68 6.53 2.92 2.11
C ILE A 68 5.41 2.74 1.10
N ASN A 69 5.53 1.73 0.25
CA ASN A 69 4.48 1.33 -0.67
C ASN A 69 3.96 -0.06 -0.28
N MET A 70 2.65 -0.20 -0.22
CA MET A 70 1.99 -1.46 0.12
C MET A 70 1.04 -1.87 -1.00
N THR A 71 1.20 -3.10 -1.49
CA THR A 71 0.29 -3.71 -2.47
C THR A 71 -0.60 -4.71 -1.77
N LEU A 72 -1.91 -4.46 -1.86
CA LEU A 72 -2.94 -5.33 -1.32
C LEU A 72 -3.68 -6.01 -2.46
N SER A 73 -4.13 -7.24 -2.22
CA SER A 73 -4.97 -7.99 -3.13
C SER A 73 -6.26 -8.44 -2.46
N ALA A 74 -7.30 -8.65 -3.24
CA ALA A 74 -8.55 -9.25 -2.78
C ALA A 74 -9.22 -10.04 -3.90
N ASN A 75 -10.17 -10.89 -3.53
CA ASN A 75 -10.95 -11.67 -4.51
C ASN A 75 -11.96 -10.81 -5.28
N CYS A 76 -12.35 -9.64 -4.76
CA CYS A 76 -13.22 -8.69 -5.45
C CYS A 76 -12.70 -7.25 -5.30
N GLN A 77 -13.05 -6.38 -6.26
CA GLN A 77 -12.62 -4.98 -6.26
C GLN A 77 -13.27 -4.17 -5.13
N GLN A 78 -14.50 -4.53 -4.74
CA GLN A 78 -15.28 -3.82 -3.73
C GLN A 78 -14.61 -3.85 -2.35
N TYR A 79 -13.91 -4.93 -1.98
CA TYR A 79 -13.14 -4.97 -0.74
C TYR A 79 -11.97 -3.98 -0.76
N LEU A 80 -11.29 -3.85 -1.89
CA LEU A 80 -10.18 -2.89 -2.05
C LEU A 80 -10.69 -1.45 -2.05
N ASP A 81 -11.83 -1.19 -2.71
CA ASP A 81 -12.44 0.14 -2.75
C ASP A 81 -12.92 0.57 -1.36
N PHE A 82 -13.53 -0.35 -0.60
CA PHE A 82 -13.93 -0.10 0.77
C PHE A 82 -12.73 0.14 1.68
N LEU A 83 -11.66 -0.64 1.55
CA LEU A 83 -10.43 -0.44 2.31
C LEU A 83 -9.79 0.92 1.98
N ARG A 84 -9.81 1.35 0.72
CA ARG A 84 -9.36 2.69 0.31
C ARG A 84 -10.19 3.79 0.97
N PHE A 85 -11.51 3.64 0.99
CA PHE A 85 -12.39 4.57 1.70
C PHE A 85 -12.03 4.69 3.20
N LEU A 86 -11.81 3.56 3.89
CA LEU A 86 -11.41 3.55 5.29
C LEU A 86 -10.05 4.25 5.50
N TYR A 87 -9.09 3.99 4.62
CA TYR A 87 -7.77 4.63 4.65
C TYR A 87 -7.86 6.15 4.49
N GLU A 88 -8.63 6.63 3.53
CA GLU A 88 -8.86 8.07 3.30
C GLU A 88 -9.56 8.72 4.49
N ALA A 89 -10.61 8.09 5.03
CA ALA A 89 -11.31 8.58 6.21
C ALA A 89 -10.38 8.71 7.44
N LYS A 90 -9.46 7.75 7.62
CA LYS A 90 -8.45 7.78 8.69
C LYS A 90 -7.49 8.96 8.50
N LEU A 91 -7.01 9.20 7.28
CA LEU A 91 -6.12 10.31 6.96
C LEU A 91 -6.79 11.67 7.19
N GLU A 92 -8.03 11.84 6.75
CA GLU A 92 -8.79 13.08 6.97
C GLU A 92 -9.05 13.32 8.47
N THR A 93 -9.34 12.25 9.23
CA THR A 93 -9.47 12.35 10.69
C THR A 93 -8.16 12.82 11.34
N ILE A 94 -7.02 12.23 10.95
CA ILE A 94 -5.70 12.64 11.47
C ILE A 94 -5.41 14.10 11.13
N LYS A 95 -5.72 14.52 9.89
CA LYS A 95 -5.54 15.90 9.43
C LYS A 95 -6.40 16.88 10.24
N TYR A 96 -7.67 16.56 10.46
CA TYR A 96 -8.58 17.34 11.29
C TYR A 96 -8.07 17.47 12.74
N LEU A 97 -7.67 16.36 13.36
CA LEU A 97 -7.13 16.39 14.72
C LEU A 97 -5.85 17.23 14.83
N LYS A 98 -4.97 17.17 13.81
CA LYS A 98 -3.78 18.02 13.75
C LYS A 98 -4.12 19.51 13.65
N SER A 99 -5.16 19.88 12.90
CA SER A 99 -5.59 21.29 12.87
C SER A 99 -6.06 21.78 14.24
N CYS A 100 -6.73 20.94 15.04
CA CYS A 100 -7.20 21.33 16.37
C CYS A 100 -6.08 21.51 17.41
N ILE A 101 -4.88 20.98 17.17
CA ILE A 101 -3.73 21.10 18.09
C ILE A 101 -2.85 22.30 17.74
N LEU A 102 -2.91 22.76 16.49
CA LEU A 102 -2.10 23.86 15.97
C LEU A 102 -2.80 25.22 16.09
N ASP A 103 -3.98 25.26 16.72
CA ASP A 103 -4.73 26.47 17.11
C ASP A 103 -4.50 26.81 18.60
#